data_AF-A0A2M3ZJU7-F1
#
_entry.id   AF-A0A2M3ZJU7-F1
#
_cell.length_a   1.000
_cell.length_b   1.000
_cell.length_c   1.000
_cell.angle_alpha   90.00
_cell.angle_beta   90.00
_cell.angle_gamma   90.00
#
_symmetry.space_group_name_H-M   'P 1'
#
loop_
_entity.id
_entity.type
_entity.pdbx_description
1 polymer ?
#
loop_
_entity_poly.entity_id
_entity_poly.type
_entity_poly.pdbx_seq_one_letter_code
_entity_poly.pdbx_strand_id
1 'polypeptide(L)'
;MVLHVSCTRYHYIFFNDDDRTQRITRANQLMRWDNLHQMEWVTVSEADRRIPPNAVVGGHYGRTTLYIARSFHEGSITPGYVARDSYECTLPWGGKMHKKHRYEVLCTPGEFVPYDTTDDTTLLHATPAGVSEQGEPLYIGRVSHEGKLINGKIQRSHSVCYIPYKGKELNFKNYEIFVRSPIVPVRR
;
A
#
# COMPACT_ATOMS: atom_id res chain seq x y z
N MET A 1 -6.05 22.86 33.52
CA MET A 1 -5.84 23.50 32.21
C MET A 1 -4.87 22.62 31.42
N VAL A 2 -5.39 21.62 30.70
CA VAL A 2 -4.57 20.70 29.91
C VAL A 2 -4.72 21.15 28.46
N LEU A 3 -3.64 21.70 27.91
CA LEU A 3 -3.58 22.25 26.58
C LEU A 3 -3.60 21.13 25.53
N HIS A 4 -4.36 21.39 24.47
CA HIS A 4 -4.54 20.63 23.24
C HIS A 4 -3.33 19.83 22.77
N VAL A 5 -3.56 18.54 22.51
CA VAL A 5 -2.88 17.86 21.41
C VAL A 5 -3.78 18.04 20.19
N SER A 6 -3.39 18.97 19.31
CA SER A 6 -3.99 19.11 17.98
C SER A 6 -3.64 17.87 17.16
N CYS A 7 -4.49 16.85 17.26
CA CYS A 7 -4.44 15.68 16.41
C CYS A 7 -4.89 16.13 15.01
N THR A 8 -3.94 16.29 14.09
CA THR A 8 -4.22 16.39 12.67
C THR A 8 -5.08 15.18 12.29
N ARG A 9 -6.31 15.43 11.83
CA ARG A 9 -7.26 14.38 11.42
C ARG A 9 -6.69 13.63 10.22
N TYR A 10 -5.96 12.55 10.47
CA TYR A 10 -5.77 11.50 9.47
C TYR A 10 -7.12 10.81 9.31
N HIS A 11 -7.84 11.16 8.24
CA HIS A 11 -9.10 10.51 7.87
C HIS A 11 -8.81 9.13 7.28
N TYR A 12 -8.41 8.17 8.12
CA TYR A 12 -8.39 6.77 7.72
C TYR A 12 -9.80 6.33 7.33
N ILE A 13 -9.90 5.54 6.27
CA ILE A 13 -11.16 4.86 5.98
C ILE A 13 -11.37 3.81 7.09
N PHE A 14 -12.26 4.09 8.03
CA PHE A 14 -12.69 3.11 9.01
C PHE A 14 -13.54 2.07 8.30
N PHE A 15 -12.91 0.95 7.95
CA PHE A 15 -13.61 -0.24 7.52
C PHE A 15 -14.23 -0.89 8.75
N ASN A 16 -15.53 -1.19 8.72
CA ASN A 16 -16.20 -1.90 9.82
C ASN A 16 -15.56 -3.28 9.96
N ASP A 17 -14.59 -3.40 10.87
CA ASP A 17 -14.09 -4.66 11.38
C ASP A 17 -15.16 -5.21 12.36
N ASP A 18 -15.54 -6.47 12.20
CA ASP A 18 -16.53 -7.16 13.04
C ASP A 18 -16.12 -7.09 14.52
N ASP A 19 -16.98 -6.50 15.38
CA ASP A 19 -16.72 -6.05 16.77
C ASP A 19 -16.55 -7.20 17.78
N ARG A 20 -16.19 -8.40 17.30
CA ARG A 20 -16.23 -9.66 18.05
C ARG A 20 -14.97 -9.96 18.85
N THR A 21 -13.94 -9.11 18.81
CA THR A 21 -12.74 -9.32 19.65
C THR A 21 -12.17 -7.99 20.14
N GLN A 22 -11.72 -7.94 21.39
CA GLN A 22 -10.86 -6.88 21.95
C GLN A 22 -9.49 -6.76 21.25
N ARG A 23 -9.36 -7.24 20.01
CA ARG A 23 -8.15 -7.14 19.19
C ARG A 23 -8.14 -5.75 18.56
N ILE A 24 -6.94 -5.17 18.50
CA ILE A 24 -6.69 -3.94 17.74
C ILE A 24 -7.21 -4.18 16.31
N THR A 25 -8.13 -3.32 15.83
CA THR A 25 -8.63 -3.38 14.45
C THR A 25 -7.46 -3.27 13.46
N ARG A 26 -7.60 -3.81 12.24
CA ARG A 26 -6.50 -3.75 11.25
C ARG A 26 -6.17 -2.33 10.88
N ALA A 27 -7.18 -1.48 10.83
CA ALA A 27 -7.01 -0.04 10.67
C ALA A 27 -6.14 0.56 11.78
N ASN A 28 -6.38 0.20 13.05
CA ASN A 28 -5.58 0.69 14.18
C ASN A 28 -4.14 0.16 14.15
N GLN A 29 -3.94 -1.10 13.74
CA GLN A 29 -2.61 -1.68 13.58
C GLN A 29 -1.83 -0.94 12.48
N LEU A 30 -2.46 -0.75 11.32
CA LEU A 30 -1.85 -0.06 10.19
C LEU A 30 -1.54 1.40 10.51
N MET A 31 -2.48 2.11 11.15
CA MET A 31 -2.29 3.49 11.57
C MET A 31 -1.08 3.66 12.50
N ARG A 32 -0.83 2.69 13.39
CA ARG A 32 0.36 2.72 14.26
C ARG A 32 1.65 2.61 13.44
N TRP A 33 1.69 1.75 12.43
CA TRP A 33 2.85 1.63 11.54
C TRP A 33 3.03 2.89 10.69
N ASP A 34 1.97 3.40 10.09
CA ASP A 34 2.04 4.62 9.28
C ASP A 34 2.56 5.80 10.10
N ASN A 35 2.08 5.97 11.35
CA ASN A 35 2.59 7.00 12.26
C ASN A 35 4.06 6.78 12.65
N LEU A 36 4.43 5.55 12.99
CA LEU A 36 5.81 5.21 13.39
C LEU A 36 6.81 5.47 12.26
N HIS A 37 6.41 5.17 11.03
CA HIS A 37 7.27 5.27 9.86
C HIS A 37 7.05 6.55 9.03
N GLN A 38 6.17 7.45 9.49
CA GLN A 38 5.80 8.69 8.82
C GLN A 38 5.33 8.45 7.37
N MET A 39 4.51 7.43 7.18
CA MET A 39 3.85 7.16 5.91
C MET A 39 2.61 8.04 5.78
N GLU A 40 2.56 8.79 4.70
CA GLU A 40 1.47 9.67 4.32
C GLU A 40 0.62 8.96 3.27
N TRP A 41 -0.62 8.69 3.64
CA TRP A 41 -1.64 8.11 2.78
C TRP A 41 -2.80 9.09 2.66
N VAL A 42 -3.15 9.44 1.43
CA VAL A 42 -4.21 10.41 1.16
C VAL A 42 -5.44 9.67 0.62
N THR A 43 -6.55 9.79 1.34
CA THR A 43 -7.84 9.30 0.84
C THR A 43 -8.28 10.12 -0.37
N VAL A 44 -8.61 9.44 -1.46
CA VAL A 44 -9.15 10.11 -2.65
C VAL A 44 -10.67 10.23 -2.51
N SER A 45 -11.18 11.45 -2.58
CA SER A 45 -12.61 11.75 -2.56
C SER A 45 -13.30 11.13 -3.78
N GLU A 46 -14.44 10.45 -3.57
CA GLU A 46 -15.26 9.89 -4.65
C GLU A 46 -15.80 10.98 -5.60
N ALA A 47 -15.91 12.23 -5.11
CA ALA A 47 -16.39 13.39 -5.88
C ALA A 47 -15.28 13.99 -6.75
N ASP A 48 -14.08 14.17 -6.21
CA ASP A 48 -12.98 14.83 -6.94
C ASP A 48 -12.21 13.84 -7.81
N ARG A 49 -12.02 12.60 -7.33
CA ARG A 49 -11.29 11.51 -8.02
C ARG A 49 -9.88 11.89 -8.48
N ARG A 50 -9.32 12.96 -7.95
CA ARG A 50 -7.99 13.45 -8.34
C ARG A 50 -6.90 12.68 -7.63
N ILE A 51 -5.93 12.19 -8.40
CA ILE A 51 -4.69 11.67 -7.84
C ILE A 51 -3.91 12.82 -7.17
N PRO A 52 -3.45 12.66 -5.91
CA PRO A 52 -2.67 13.68 -5.21
C PRO A 52 -1.39 14.08 -5.99
N PRO A 53 -0.96 15.35 -5.92
CA PRO A 53 0.25 15.81 -6.64
C PRO A 53 1.54 15.07 -6.27
N ASN A 54 1.65 14.60 -5.02
CA ASN A 54 2.80 13.86 -4.47
C ASN A 54 2.60 12.33 -4.52
N ALA A 55 1.62 11.84 -5.29
CA ALA A 55 1.37 10.40 -5.40
C ALA A 55 2.59 9.65 -5.96
N VAL A 56 2.98 8.59 -5.26
CA VAL A 56 4.14 7.77 -5.65
C VAL A 56 3.80 6.88 -6.84
N VAL A 57 4.64 6.92 -7.87
CA VAL A 57 4.53 6.05 -9.05
C VAL A 57 4.93 4.62 -8.67
N GLY A 58 3.96 3.71 -8.74
CA GLY A 58 4.15 2.28 -8.52
C GLY A 58 4.53 1.51 -9.78
N GLY A 59 4.34 2.09 -10.96
CA GLY A 59 4.73 1.47 -12.22
C GLY A 59 4.01 2.04 -13.44
N HIS A 60 4.01 1.27 -14.53
CA HIS A 60 3.45 1.68 -15.81
C HIS A 60 2.80 0.51 -16.55
N TYR A 61 1.61 0.76 -17.10
CA TYR A 61 0.92 -0.12 -18.03
C TYR A 61 0.92 0.56 -19.42
N GLY A 62 1.92 0.26 -20.24
CA GLY A 62 2.13 0.98 -21.49
C GLY A 62 2.40 2.47 -21.23
N ARG A 63 1.50 3.35 -21.70
CA ARG A 63 1.59 4.80 -21.47
C ARG A 63 0.91 5.27 -20.18
N THR A 64 0.17 4.39 -19.51
CA THR A 64 -0.60 4.73 -18.31
C THR A 64 0.27 4.58 -17.06
N THR A 65 0.39 5.65 -16.28
CA THR A 65 1.03 5.62 -14.96
C THR A 65 0.14 4.91 -13.95
N LEU A 66 0.74 4.01 -13.17
CA LEU A 66 0.14 3.36 -12.03
C LEU A 66 0.69 3.98 -10.74
N TYR A 67 -0.19 4.37 -9.83
CA TYR A 67 0.16 4.92 -8.53
C TYR A 67 -0.05 3.89 -7.43
N ILE A 68 0.81 3.92 -6.42
CA ILE A 68 0.67 3.03 -5.25
C ILE A 68 -0.59 3.43 -4.49
N ALA A 69 -1.47 2.46 -4.29
CA ALA A 69 -2.69 2.63 -3.53
C ALA A 69 -2.89 1.45 -2.57
N ARG A 70 -3.81 1.61 -1.63
CA ARG A 70 -4.31 0.51 -0.80
C ARG A 70 -5.79 0.66 -0.55
N SER A 71 -6.46 -0.46 -0.31
CA SER A 71 -7.88 -0.51 0.03
C SER A 71 -8.19 -1.75 0.86
N PHE A 72 -9.28 -1.69 1.59
CA PHE A 72 -9.85 -2.86 2.24
C PHE A 72 -10.52 -3.81 1.25
N HIS A 73 -10.40 -5.10 1.54
CA HIS A 73 -11.11 -6.18 0.89
C HIS A 73 -11.07 -7.44 1.77
N GLU A 74 -12.23 -8.04 2.06
CA GLU A 74 -12.37 -9.33 2.77
C GLU A 74 -11.51 -9.43 4.05
N GLY A 75 -11.56 -8.38 4.89
CA GLY A 75 -10.82 -8.36 6.15
C GLY A 75 -9.32 -8.10 5.99
N SER A 76 -8.83 -7.76 4.80
CA SER A 76 -7.45 -7.29 4.57
C SER A 76 -7.44 -5.83 4.13
N ILE A 77 -6.46 -5.05 4.60
CA ILE A 77 -6.08 -3.79 3.94
C ILE A 77 -4.91 -4.13 3.00
N THR A 78 -5.18 -4.15 1.70
CA THR A 78 -4.28 -4.69 0.70
C THR A 78 -3.67 -3.59 -0.18
N PRO A 79 -2.33 -3.55 -0.33
CA PRO A 79 -1.66 -2.73 -1.33
C PRO A 79 -1.96 -3.17 -2.77
N GLY A 80 -2.15 -2.20 -3.64
CA GLY A 80 -2.44 -2.36 -5.06
C GLY A 80 -2.10 -1.09 -5.82
N TYR A 81 -2.75 -0.86 -6.95
CA TYR A 81 -2.49 0.32 -7.76
C TYR A 81 -3.76 1.04 -8.17
N VAL A 82 -3.66 2.34 -8.44
CA VAL A 82 -4.69 3.09 -9.19
C VAL A 82 -4.06 3.60 -10.48
N ALA A 83 -4.72 3.35 -11.61
CA ALA A 83 -4.32 3.94 -12.88
C ALA A 83 -4.82 5.39 -12.92
N ARG A 84 -4.02 6.30 -13.50
CA ARG A 84 -4.35 7.74 -13.59
C ARG A 84 -5.79 8.03 -14.01
N ASP A 85 -6.34 7.23 -14.92
CA ASP A 85 -7.64 7.47 -15.55
C ASP A 85 -8.75 6.50 -15.11
N SER A 86 -8.46 5.53 -14.21
CA SER A 86 -9.47 4.53 -13.79
C SER A 86 -10.32 4.97 -12.60
N TYR A 87 -9.74 5.75 -11.68
CA TYR A 87 -10.36 6.15 -10.41
C TYR A 87 -10.79 4.97 -9.53
N GLU A 88 -10.12 3.83 -9.69
CA GLU A 88 -10.37 2.60 -8.95
C GLU A 88 -9.03 2.01 -8.51
N CYS A 89 -8.89 1.72 -7.22
CA CYS A 89 -7.78 0.93 -6.71
C CYS A 89 -7.99 -0.54 -7.11
N THR A 90 -7.03 -1.07 -7.86
CA THR A 90 -6.96 -2.45 -8.31
C THR A 90 -5.99 -3.22 -7.42
N LEU A 91 -6.44 -4.30 -6.78
CA LEU A 91 -5.65 -5.05 -5.80
C LEU A 91 -5.77 -6.58 -5.98
N PRO A 92 -4.75 -7.36 -5.60
CA PRO A 92 -4.76 -8.82 -5.67
C PRO A 92 -5.25 -9.46 -4.35
N TRP A 93 -6.21 -10.38 -4.41
CA TRP A 93 -6.63 -11.16 -3.25
C TRP A 93 -7.38 -12.44 -3.63
N GLY A 94 -7.08 -13.55 -2.93
CA GLY A 94 -7.83 -14.80 -3.04
C GLY A 94 -7.83 -15.42 -4.44
N GLY A 95 -6.73 -15.29 -5.18
CA GLY A 95 -6.60 -15.77 -6.56
C GLY A 95 -7.20 -14.85 -7.62
N LYS A 96 -7.79 -13.70 -7.24
CA LYS A 96 -8.48 -12.79 -8.14
C LYS A 96 -7.98 -11.34 -8.04
N MET A 97 -8.22 -10.60 -9.11
CA MET A 97 -8.07 -9.15 -9.13
C MET A 97 -9.39 -8.48 -8.71
N HIS A 98 -9.30 -7.45 -7.87
CA HIS A 98 -10.45 -6.70 -7.37
C HIS A 98 -10.28 -5.21 -7.63
N LYS A 99 -11.39 -4.52 -7.87
CA LYS A 99 -11.45 -3.06 -8.03
C LYS A 99 -12.22 -2.43 -6.87
N LYS A 100 -11.74 -1.31 -6.35
CA LYS A 100 -12.28 -0.61 -5.18
C LYS A 100 -12.38 0.88 -5.44
N HIS A 101 -13.55 1.46 -5.15
CA HIS A 101 -13.79 2.90 -5.28
C HIS A 101 -13.29 3.71 -4.09
N ARG A 102 -13.19 3.09 -2.91
CA ARG A 102 -12.66 3.71 -1.70
C ARG A 102 -11.25 3.23 -1.47
N TYR A 103 -10.30 4.14 -1.53
CA TYR A 103 -8.88 3.81 -1.43
C TYR A 103 -8.07 5.01 -0.95
N GLU A 104 -6.84 4.72 -0.57
CA GLU A 104 -5.83 5.70 -0.21
C GLU A 104 -4.66 5.60 -1.17
N VAL A 105 -4.02 6.72 -1.47
CA VAL A 105 -2.85 6.81 -2.35
C VAL A 105 -1.62 7.19 -1.53
N LEU A 106 -0.51 6.47 -1.75
CA LEU A 106 0.74 6.74 -1.05
C LEU A 106 1.36 8.04 -1.54
N CYS A 107 1.76 8.88 -0.59
CA CYS A 107 2.32 10.20 -0.83
C CYS A 107 3.71 10.40 -0.18
N THR A 108 4.19 9.43 0.60
CA THR A 108 5.58 9.43 1.12
C THR A 108 6.56 8.99 0.04
N PRO A 109 7.59 9.81 -0.27
CA PRO A 109 8.57 9.46 -1.29
C PRO A 109 9.39 8.22 -0.91
N GLY A 110 9.82 7.50 -1.92
CA GLY A 110 10.64 6.30 -1.79
C GLY A 110 11.03 5.75 -3.13
N GLU A 111 11.71 4.62 -3.10
CA GLU A 111 12.21 3.94 -4.28
C GLU A 111 11.93 2.44 -4.21
N PHE A 112 11.99 1.80 -5.37
CA PHE A 112 11.92 0.35 -5.47
C PHE A 112 13.32 -0.20 -5.59
N VAL A 113 13.66 -1.12 -4.70
CA VAL A 113 14.95 -1.81 -4.71
C VAL A 113 14.72 -3.29 -5.03
N PRO A 114 15.60 -3.95 -5.80
CA PRO A 114 15.54 -5.39 -6.00
C PRO A 114 15.50 -6.11 -4.65
N TYR A 115 14.56 -7.04 -4.49
CA TYR A 115 14.49 -7.84 -3.28
C TYR A 115 15.39 -9.07 -3.41
N ASP A 116 16.41 -9.16 -2.55
CA ASP A 116 17.26 -10.33 -2.41
C ASP A 116 16.92 -11.04 -1.10
N THR A 117 16.55 -12.32 -1.18
CA THR A 117 16.26 -13.17 -0.01
C THR A 117 17.46 -13.44 0.88
N THR A 118 18.67 -13.13 0.41
CA THR A 118 19.92 -13.27 1.17
C THR A 118 20.29 -12.00 1.94
N ASP A 119 19.60 -10.89 1.67
CA ASP A 119 19.83 -9.60 2.32
C ASP A 119 18.64 -9.18 3.20
N ASP A 120 18.74 -9.49 4.49
CA ASP A 120 17.74 -9.13 5.50
C ASP A 120 17.61 -7.60 5.72
N THR A 121 18.57 -6.80 5.27
CA THR A 121 18.54 -5.34 5.49
C THR A 121 17.41 -4.67 4.71
N THR A 122 17.10 -5.18 3.52
CA THR A 122 16.06 -4.62 2.66
C THR A 122 14.68 -4.64 3.32
N LEU A 123 14.35 -5.73 4.02
CA LEU A 123 13.09 -5.87 4.75
C LEU A 123 13.04 -5.00 6.02
N LEU A 124 14.19 -4.69 6.61
CA LEU A 124 14.26 -3.80 7.77
C LEU A 124 13.91 -2.35 7.40
N HIS A 125 14.21 -1.96 6.16
CA HIS A 125 13.91 -0.64 5.64
C HIS A 125 12.52 -0.54 4.98
N ALA A 126 11.95 -1.68 4.57
CA ALA A 126 10.60 -1.73 4.04
C ALA A 126 9.56 -1.45 5.15
N THR A 127 8.60 -0.59 4.83
CA THR A 127 7.54 -0.21 5.77
C THR A 127 6.26 -1.00 5.46
N PRO A 128 5.58 -1.58 6.47
CA PRO A 128 4.27 -2.18 6.26
C PRO A 128 3.29 -1.18 5.65
N ALA A 129 2.61 -1.60 4.58
CA ALA A 129 1.67 -0.78 3.82
C ALA A 129 0.24 -1.33 3.86
N GLY A 130 0.05 -2.50 4.47
CA GLY A 130 -1.24 -3.15 4.63
C GLY A 130 -1.20 -4.25 5.68
N VAL A 131 -2.35 -4.90 5.88
CA VAL A 131 -2.53 -5.98 6.85
C VAL A 131 -3.38 -7.08 6.21
N SER A 132 -2.93 -8.34 6.27
CA SER A 132 -3.70 -9.48 5.76
C SER A 132 -4.92 -9.78 6.63
N GLU A 133 -5.83 -10.60 6.12
CA GLU A 133 -6.97 -11.16 6.86
C GLU A 133 -6.57 -12.05 8.04
N GLN A 134 -5.27 -12.34 8.20
CA GLN A 134 -4.71 -13.05 9.36
C GLN A 134 -3.92 -12.13 10.30
N GLY A 135 -3.81 -10.83 10.00
CA GLY A 135 -3.07 -9.86 10.82
C GLY A 135 -1.58 -9.72 10.45
N GLU A 136 -1.13 -10.39 9.39
CA GLU A 136 0.25 -10.30 8.90
C GLU A 136 0.50 -8.94 8.21
N PRO A 137 1.64 -8.26 8.45
CA PRO A 137 2.03 -7.09 7.67
C PRO A 137 2.20 -7.43 6.19
N LEU A 138 1.61 -6.59 5.33
CA LEU A 138 1.81 -6.63 3.89
C LEU A 138 2.69 -5.45 3.47
N TYR A 139 3.57 -5.68 2.49
CA TYR A 139 4.47 -4.66 1.95
C TYR A 139 4.13 -4.35 0.50
N ILE A 140 4.65 -3.25 -0.04
CA ILE A 140 4.48 -2.92 -1.45
C ILE A 140 5.60 -3.57 -2.25
N GLY A 141 5.23 -4.41 -3.21
CA GLY A 141 6.17 -4.96 -4.18
C GLY A 141 5.84 -4.53 -5.60
N ARG A 142 6.80 -4.68 -6.51
CA ARG A 142 6.66 -4.35 -7.93
C ARG A 142 7.32 -5.42 -8.80
N VAL A 143 6.64 -5.76 -9.88
CA VAL A 143 7.05 -6.84 -10.79
C VAL A 143 7.02 -6.33 -12.23
N SER A 144 8.05 -6.70 -13.01
CA SER A 144 8.02 -6.59 -14.46
C SER A 144 7.35 -7.83 -15.06
N HIS A 145 6.19 -7.65 -15.69
CA HIS A 145 5.41 -8.74 -16.28
C HIS A 145 4.81 -8.34 -17.63
N GLU A 146 5.10 -9.10 -18.69
CA GLU A 146 4.62 -8.83 -20.06
C GLU A 146 4.87 -7.38 -20.52
N GLY A 147 6.08 -6.86 -20.29
CA GLY A 147 6.49 -5.50 -20.68
C GLY A 147 5.84 -4.37 -19.85
N LYS A 148 5.23 -4.71 -18.71
CA LYS A 148 4.56 -3.77 -17.80
C LYS A 148 5.21 -3.83 -16.44
N LEU A 149 5.17 -2.72 -15.73
CA LEU A 149 5.68 -2.62 -14.37
C LEU A 149 4.48 -2.41 -13.45
N ILE A 150 4.18 -3.39 -12.62
CA ILE A 150 2.92 -3.44 -11.85
C ILE A 150 3.27 -3.63 -10.38
N ASN A 151 2.75 -2.76 -9.51
CA ASN A 151 2.87 -2.94 -8.07
C ASN A 151 1.68 -3.69 -7.47
N GLY A 152 1.91 -4.32 -6.32
CA GLY A 152 0.93 -5.11 -5.59
C GLY A 152 1.37 -5.34 -4.15
N LYS A 153 1.04 -6.51 -3.59
CA LYS A 153 1.35 -6.86 -2.19
C LYS A 153 2.47 -7.88 -2.11
N ILE A 154 3.38 -7.71 -1.16
CA ILE A 154 4.30 -8.75 -0.73
C ILE A 154 3.73 -9.38 0.53
N GLN A 155 3.71 -10.70 0.56
CA GLN A 155 3.35 -11.47 1.74
C GLN A 155 4.54 -12.34 2.13
N ARG A 156 5.14 -12.01 3.28
CA ARG A 156 6.43 -12.59 3.69
C ARG A 156 6.29 -14.07 4.02
N SER A 157 5.21 -14.46 4.68
CA SER A 157 4.91 -15.86 4.99
C SER A 157 4.81 -16.75 3.74
N HIS A 158 4.46 -16.16 2.59
CA HIS A 158 4.36 -16.84 1.30
C HIS A 158 5.62 -16.70 0.44
N SER A 159 6.59 -15.86 0.84
CA SER A 159 7.82 -15.57 0.11
C SER A 159 7.60 -15.12 -1.34
N VAL A 160 6.53 -14.36 -1.61
CA VAL A 160 6.17 -13.89 -2.96
C VAL A 160 5.58 -12.48 -2.95
N CYS A 161 5.67 -11.82 -4.11
CA CYS A 161 4.87 -10.65 -4.46
C CYS A 161 3.69 -11.08 -5.33
N TYR A 162 2.50 -10.62 -4.96
CA TYR A 162 1.27 -10.79 -5.71
C TYR A 162 0.93 -9.50 -6.46
N ILE A 163 0.60 -9.60 -7.75
CA ILE A 163 0.09 -8.49 -8.56
C ILE A 163 -1.29 -8.82 -9.15
N PRO A 164 -2.17 -7.81 -9.32
CA PRO A 164 -3.42 -7.99 -10.05
C PRO A 164 -3.19 -7.85 -11.55
N TYR A 165 -3.51 -8.90 -12.32
CA TYR A 165 -3.35 -8.88 -13.78
C TYR A 165 -4.41 -9.72 -14.50
N LYS A 166 -5.03 -9.14 -15.54
CA LYS A 166 -6.04 -9.80 -16.40
C LYS A 166 -7.12 -10.57 -15.61
N GLY A 167 -7.63 -9.97 -14.53
CA GLY A 167 -8.69 -10.57 -13.69
C GLY A 167 -8.20 -11.55 -12.62
N LYS A 168 -6.90 -11.85 -12.56
CA LYS A 168 -6.31 -12.83 -11.64
C LYS A 168 -5.33 -12.16 -10.68
N GLU A 169 -5.09 -12.83 -9.55
CA GLU A 169 -3.92 -12.60 -8.70
C GLU A 169 -2.80 -13.52 -9.18
N LEU A 170 -1.67 -12.94 -9.58
CA LEU A 170 -0.48 -13.67 -10.01
C LEU A 170 0.62 -13.52 -8.96
N ASN A 171 1.39 -14.58 -8.70
CA ASN A 171 2.49 -14.56 -7.73
C ASN A 171 3.86 -14.65 -8.41
N PHE A 172 4.85 -13.97 -7.82
CA PHE A 172 6.20 -13.87 -8.34
C PHE A 172 7.23 -13.96 -7.20
N LYS A 173 8.31 -14.70 -7.44
CA LYS A 173 9.46 -14.78 -6.52
C LYS A 173 10.48 -13.66 -6.72
N ASN A 174 10.61 -13.18 -7.95
CA ASN A 174 11.50 -12.08 -8.30
C ASN A 174 10.67 -10.80 -8.39
N TYR A 175 10.97 -9.84 -7.51
CA TYR A 175 10.27 -8.57 -7.41
C TYR A 175 11.19 -7.51 -6.81
N GLU A 176 10.77 -6.26 -6.95
CA GLU A 176 11.32 -5.14 -6.20
C GLU A 176 10.42 -4.85 -5.00
N ILE A 177 11.00 -4.33 -3.92
CA ILE A 177 10.27 -3.89 -2.73
C ILE A 177 10.37 -2.37 -2.61
N PHE A 178 9.27 -1.74 -2.21
CA PHE A 178 9.26 -0.31 -1.95
C PHE A 178 9.90 0.00 -0.60
N VAL A 179 10.88 0.90 -0.61
CA VAL A 179 11.54 1.44 0.58
C VAL A 179 11.34 2.94 0.58
N ARG A 180 10.78 3.47 1.67
CA ARG A 180 10.59 4.91 1.83
C ARG A 180 11.96 5.60 1.92
N SER A 181 12.09 6.79 1.35
CA SER A 181 13.31 7.57 1.50
C SER A 181 13.50 7.96 2.98
N PRO A 182 14.75 7.97 3.48
CA PRO A 182 15.01 8.47 4.82
C PRO A 182 14.56 9.93 4.93
N ILE A 183 14.07 10.30 6.11
CA ILE A 183 13.73 11.69 6.40
C ILE A 183 15.06 12.43 6.45
N VAL A 184 15.43 13.10 5.37
CA VAL A 184 16.57 14.02 5.39
C VAL A 184 16.12 15.22 6.21
N PRO A 185 16.72 15.50 7.39
CA PRO A 185 16.38 16.70 8.11
C PRO A 185 16.70 17.89 7.21
N VAL A 186 15.70 18.74 6.94
CA VAL A 186 15.94 19.99 6.23
C VAL A 186 16.92 20.78 7.07
N ARG A 187 18.18 20.91 6.61
CA ARG A 187 19.13 21.84 7.22
C ARG A 187 18.54 23.24 7.00
N ARG A 188 18.05 23.83 8.09
CA ARG A 188 17.70 25.26 8.15
C ARG A 188 18.96 26.10 8.07
#